data_AF-A0A4Y9UHN5-F1
#
_entry.id   AF-A0A4Y9UHN5-F1
#
_cell.length_a   1.000
_cell.length_b   1.000
_cell.length_c   1.000
_cell.angle_alpha   90.00
_cell.angle_beta   90.00
_cell.angle_gamma   90.00
#
_symmetry.space_group_name_H-M   'P 1'
#
loop_
_entity.id
_entity.type
_entity.pdbx_description
1 polymer ?
#
loop_
_entity_poly.entity_id
_entity_poly.type
_entity_poly.pdbx_seq_one_letter_code
_entity_poly.pdbx_strand_id
1 'polypeptide(L)'
;MNQTISQWGIQLTGHHFDLLDWEETLKAPFDPWVERMQEIFVLRWSGFDDLDAAQVHARGEPLVEQLNGAMAASKGSRPLRRQDVIHFAPDGTRRHHMLEAFGLELRSKGGAAIMRVIGPDGAAVPDAPPQPSDVHRWTSIADTDDRLADALVYLGRREWFDLFKAIECIEDWAGGEGVLIKLGWMDRDKRVKRTANSFRHRRDGSHSPPSPPATHEEALRFVADLIRKAFEAAEAHSHP
;
A
#
# COMPACT_ATOMS: atom_id res chain seq x y z
N MET A 1 -1.60 25.60 -10.70
CA MET A 1 -2.09 25.89 -9.35
C MET A 1 -0.96 25.55 -8.39
N ASN A 2 -0.52 26.49 -7.55
CA ASN A 2 0.45 26.17 -6.50
C ASN A 2 -0.29 25.29 -5.48
N GLN A 3 0.06 24.01 -5.40
CA GLN A 3 -0.37 23.17 -4.28
C GLN A 3 0.18 23.80 -3.00
N THR A 4 -0.71 24.25 -2.12
CA THR A 4 -0.34 24.64 -0.77
C THR A 4 0.21 23.38 -0.11
N ILE A 5 1.49 23.40 0.26
CA ILE A 5 2.09 22.26 0.96
C ILE A 5 1.41 22.14 2.31
N SER A 6 0.83 20.97 2.61
CA SER A 6 0.14 20.72 3.88
C SER A 6 0.98 21.16 5.07
N GLN A 7 0.38 21.77 6.08
CA GLN A 7 1.12 22.09 7.32
C GLN A 7 1.34 20.87 8.21
N TRP A 8 0.75 19.72 7.84
CA TRP A 8 0.80 18.51 8.64
C TRP A 8 1.34 17.32 7.84
N GLY A 9 2.08 16.45 8.52
CA GLY A 9 2.54 15.19 7.95
C GLY A 9 2.64 14.11 9.00
N ILE A 10 2.82 12.87 8.53
CA ILE A 10 2.99 11.70 9.37
C ILE A 10 4.43 11.21 9.25
N GLN A 11 5.14 11.16 10.36
CA GLN A 11 6.43 10.49 10.41
C GLN A 11 6.23 8.99 10.26
N LEU A 12 6.91 8.39 9.29
CA LEU A 12 6.90 6.96 9.05
C LEU A 12 8.11 6.30 9.73
N THR A 13 7.89 5.10 10.26
CA THR A 13 8.94 4.23 10.79
C THR A 13 8.76 2.79 10.32
N GLY A 14 9.85 2.05 10.25
CA GLY A 14 9.86 0.68 9.76
C GLY A 14 11.24 0.31 9.23
N HIS A 15 11.29 -0.75 8.43
CA HIS A 15 12.54 -1.20 7.85
C HIS A 15 13.02 -0.21 6.77
N HIS A 16 14.32 0.11 6.74
CA HIS A 16 14.86 1.16 5.86
C HIS A 16 14.58 0.94 4.37
N PHE A 17 14.74 -0.29 3.84
CA PHE A 17 14.36 -0.59 2.44
C PHE A 17 12.89 -0.29 2.14
N ASP A 18 11.97 -0.54 3.07
CA ASP A 18 10.56 -0.28 2.83
C ASP A 18 10.26 1.25 2.91
N LEU A 19 11.00 2.00 3.73
CA LEU A 19 10.95 3.48 3.73
C LEU A 19 11.44 4.05 2.38
N LEU A 20 12.52 3.50 1.84
CA LEU A 20 13.04 3.88 0.52
C LEU A 20 12.08 3.48 -0.62
N ASP A 21 11.44 2.30 -0.53
CA ASP A 21 10.41 1.89 -1.49
C ASP A 21 9.26 2.90 -1.51
N TRP A 22 8.81 3.37 -0.34
CA TRP A 22 7.77 4.40 -0.20
C TRP A 22 8.22 5.76 -0.78
N GLU A 23 9.42 6.23 -0.44
CA GLU A 23 10.00 7.47 -1.01
C GLU A 23 10.11 7.39 -2.55
N GLU A 24 10.52 6.26 -3.09
CA GLU A 24 10.67 6.08 -4.54
C GLU A 24 9.32 6.07 -5.26
N THR A 25 8.29 5.50 -4.61
CA THR A 25 6.98 5.22 -5.21
C THR A 25 5.97 6.35 -5.04
N LEU A 26 6.01 7.06 -3.90
CA LEU A 26 5.09 8.13 -3.52
C LEU A 26 5.78 9.49 -3.66
N LYS A 27 5.86 9.99 -4.90
CA LYS A 27 6.57 11.25 -5.23
C LYS A 27 5.61 12.38 -5.57
N ALA A 28 5.97 13.58 -5.14
CA ALA A 28 5.37 14.82 -5.65
C ALA A 28 5.52 14.89 -7.19
N PRO A 29 4.55 15.48 -7.93
CA PRO A 29 3.41 16.27 -7.43
C PRO A 29 2.14 15.45 -7.13
N PHE A 30 2.25 14.12 -7.10
CA PHE A 30 1.11 13.24 -6.81
C PHE A 30 0.83 13.19 -5.30
N ASP A 31 -0.41 12.89 -4.95
CA ASP A 31 -0.92 12.89 -3.58
C ASP A 31 -1.46 11.49 -3.23
N PRO A 32 -1.10 10.89 -2.08
CA PRO A 32 -0.10 11.35 -1.10
C PRO A 32 1.36 11.15 -1.57
N TRP A 33 2.31 11.88 -0.98
CA TRP A 33 3.75 11.70 -1.26
C TRP A 33 4.58 11.55 0.01
N VAL A 34 5.77 10.98 -0.12
CA VAL A 34 6.75 10.86 0.96
C VAL A 34 7.88 11.85 0.73
N GLU A 35 8.10 12.69 1.74
CA GLU A 35 9.19 13.65 1.80
C GLU A 35 10.26 13.13 2.76
N ARG A 36 11.48 12.89 2.25
CA ARG A 36 12.63 12.60 3.10
C ARG A 36 13.28 13.90 3.57
N MET A 37 13.36 14.06 4.88
CA MET A 37 14.00 15.22 5.51
C MET A 37 15.12 14.72 6.42
N GLN A 38 16.37 14.77 5.95
CA GLN A 38 17.51 14.15 6.66
C GLN A 38 17.28 12.64 6.84
N GLU A 39 17.06 12.19 8.08
CA GLU A 39 16.87 10.78 8.45
C GLU A 39 15.40 10.41 8.70
N ILE A 40 14.47 11.36 8.60
CA ILE A 40 13.04 11.09 8.77
C ILE A 40 12.32 11.04 7.42
N PHE A 41 11.33 10.16 7.33
CA PHE A 41 10.44 10.02 6.19
C PHE A 41 9.06 10.50 6.61
N VAL A 42 8.50 11.46 5.87
CA VAL A 42 7.22 12.08 6.23
C VAL A 42 6.22 11.84 5.11
N LEU A 43 5.14 11.15 5.41
CA LEU A 43 3.97 11.08 4.54
C LEU A 43 3.23 12.42 4.57
N ARG A 44 3.06 13.01 3.40
CA ARG A 44 2.33 14.24 3.14
C ARG A 44 1.07 13.88 2.36
N TRP A 45 -0.02 14.53 2.71
CA TRP A 45 -1.31 14.29 2.07
C TRP A 45 -2.16 15.55 2.15
N SER A 46 -2.78 15.94 1.03
CA SER A 46 -3.66 17.11 0.99
C SER A 46 -4.86 16.98 1.93
N GLY A 47 -5.27 15.75 2.25
CA GLY A 47 -6.34 15.45 3.21
C GLY A 47 -6.04 15.91 4.65
N PHE A 48 -4.84 16.42 4.94
CA PHE A 48 -4.46 16.97 6.25
C PHE A 48 -4.54 18.51 6.36
N ASP A 49 -4.75 19.24 5.26
CA ASP A 49 -4.56 20.71 5.22
C ASP A 49 -5.40 21.49 6.24
N ASP A 50 -6.64 21.04 6.48
CA ASP A 50 -7.60 21.72 7.35
C ASP A 50 -7.82 20.98 8.69
N LEU A 51 -6.90 20.10 9.06
CA LEU A 51 -7.01 19.27 10.26
C LEU A 51 -6.18 19.79 11.42
N ASP A 52 -6.61 19.47 12.63
CA ASP A 52 -5.78 19.55 13.84
C ASP A 52 -4.95 18.25 14.04
N ALA A 53 -4.01 18.28 14.99
CA ALA A 53 -3.15 17.13 15.28
C ALA A 53 -3.92 15.84 15.64
N ALA A 54 -5.05 15.95 16.35
CA ALA A 54 -5.84 14.78 16.76
C ALA A 54 -6.58 14.19 15.55
N GLN A 55 -7.08 15.04 14.66
CA GLN A 55 -7.71 14.63 13.40
C GLN A 55 -6.70 14.03 12.43
N VAL A 56 -5.48 14.60 12.31
CA VAL A 56 -4.39 14.01 11.51
C VAL A 56 -4.02 12.65 12.06
N HIS A 57 -3.94 12.49 13.38
CA HIS A 57 -3.70 11.19 14.00
C HIS A 57 -4.80 10.17 13.67
N ALA A 58 -6.07 10.57 13.77
CA ALA A 58 -7.22 9.70 13.51
C ALA A 58 -7.35 9.29 12.03
N ARG A 59 -7.04 10.21 11.10
CA ARG A 59 -7.09 9.93 9.65
C ARG A 59 -5.82 9.29 9.11
N GLY A 60 -4.71 9.51 9.80
CA GLY A 60 -3.40 9.01 9.41
C GLY A 60 -3.25 7.51 9.48
N GLU A 61 -3.79 6.89 10.52
CA GLU A 61 -3.65 5.44 10.72
C GLU A 61 -4.33 4.65 9.59
N PRO A 62 -5.62 4.88 9.24
CA PRO A 62 -6.25 4.16 8.14
C PRO A 62 -5.58 4.40 6.78
N LEU A 63 -5.08 5.62 6.53
CA LEU A 63 -4.33 5.94 5.32
C LEU A 63 -3.04 5.11 5.23
N VAL A 64 -2.27 5.04 6.31
CA VAL A 64 -1.02 4.24 6.35
C VAL A 64 -1.34 2.74 6.19
N GLU A 65 -2.43 2.24 6.80
CA GLU A 65 -2.87 0.85 6.60
C GLU A 65 -3.22 0.55 5.13
N GLN A 66 -3.96 1.44 4.47
CA GLN A 66 -4.31 1.29 3.05
C GLN A 66 -3.06 1.35 2.15
N LEU A 67 -2.17 2.31 2.39
CA LEU A 67 -0.91 2.44 1.65
C LEU A 67 0.03 1.26 1.88
N ASN A 68 0.06 0.68 3.08
CA ASN A 68 0.77 -0.57 3.35
C ASN A 68 0.28 -1.71 2.46
N GLY A 69 -1.04 -1.82 2.27
CA GLY A 69 -1.63 -2.78 1.34
C GLY A 69 -1.20 -2.54 -0.11
N ALA A 70 -1.28 -1.29 -0.58
CA ALA A 70 -0.92 -0.94 -1.95
C ALA A 70 0.59 -1.16 -2.22
N MET A 71 1.45 -0.78 -1.28
CA MET A 71 2.90 -1.00 -1.35
C MET A 71 3.26 -2.49 -1.27
N ALA A 72 2.52 -3.28 -0.48
CA ALA A 72 2.68 -4.74 -0.47
C ALA A 72 2.30 -5.36 -1.82
N ALA A 73 1.19 -4.93 -2.44
CA ALA A 73 0.74 -5.44 -3.73
C ALA A 73 1.62 -4.99 -4.92
N SER A 74 2.12 -3.74 -4.91
CA SER A 74 2.92 -3.18 -6.01
C SER A 74 4.41 -3.52 -5.90
N LYS A 75 4.99 -3.44 -4.69
CA LYS A 75 6.45 -3.53 -4.47
C LYS A 75 6.87 -4.70 -3.57
N GLY A 76 5.92 -5.43 -2.99
CA GLY A 76 6.21 -6.45 -1.99
C GLY A 76 6.84 -5.88 -0.71
N SER A 77 6.57 -4.60 -0.41
CA SER A 77 7.11 -3.92 0.76
C SER A 77 6.44 -4.45 2.04
N ARG A 78 7.18 -4.42 3.15
CA ARG A 78 6.62 -4.70 4.48
C ARG A 78 5.89 -3.46 5.00
N PRO A 79 4.91 -3.63 5.90
CA PRO A 79 4.19 -2.52 6.49
C PRO A 79 5.12 -1.56 7.25
N LEU A 80 4.95 -0.27 6.98
CA LEU A 80 5.44 0.81 7.81
C LEU A 80 4.41 1.14 8.90
N ARG A 81 4.87 1.87 9.91
CA ARG A 81 4.02 2.37 11.00
C ARG A 81 4.10 3.89 11.04
N ARG A 82 3.02 4.51 11.49
CA ARG A 82 3.05 5.90 11.92
C ARG A 82 3.83 6.00 13.24
N GLN A 83 4.84 6.85 13.28
CA GLN A 83 5.60 7.17 14.48
C GLN A 83 5.05 8.41 15.19
N ASP A 84 4.80 9.48 14.44
CA ASP A 84 4.41 10.78 14.99
C ASP A 84 3.61 11.59 13.97
N VAL A 85 2.93 12.63 14.44
CA VAL A 85 2.35 13.71 13.62
C VAL A 85 3.28 14.92 13.70
N ILE A 86 3.70 15.42 12.55
CA ILE A 86 4.60 16.56 12.44
C ILE A 86 3.81 17.78 11.96
N HIS A 87 3.90 18.88 12.71
CA HIS A 87 3.48 20.20 12.26
C HIS A 87 4.66 20.96 11.64
N PHE A 88 4.44 21.51 10.45
CA PHE A 88 5.36 22.39 9.73
C PHE A 88 4.88 23.84 9.88
N ALA A 89 5.57 24.60 10.74
CA ALA A 89 5.26 26.01 10.90
C ALA A 89 5.66 26.82 9.64
N PRO A 90 4.99 27.95 9.36
CA PRO A 90 5.30 28.80 8.21
C PRO A 90 6.75 29.34 8.19
N ASP A 91 7.41 29.39 9.34
CA ASP A 91 8.80 29.80 9.51
C ASP A 91 9.81 28.66 9.27
N GLY A 92 9.34 27.46 8.90
CA GLY A 92 10.14 26.26 8.69
C GLY A 92 10.41 25.45 9.97
N THR A 93 9.95 25.91 11.13
CA THR A 93 10.14 25.21 12.42
C THR A 93 9.20 24.00 12.53
N ARG A 94 9.68 22.92 13.17
CA ARG A 94 8.93 21.66 13.33
C ARG A 94 8.45 21.49 14.77
N ARG A 95 7.26 20.92 14.96
CA ARG A 95 6.77 20.49 16.28
C ARG A 95 6.36 19.03 16.21
N HIS A 96 6.95 18.23 17.11
CA HIS A 96 6.73 16.79 17.27
C HIS A 96 5.71 16.51 18.38
N HIS A 97 4.95 15.44 18.25
CA HIS A 97 3.92 15.02 19.18
C HIS A 97 4.09 13.54 19.67
N MET A 98 5.34 13.06 19.86
CA MET A 98 5.88 11.85 20.59
C MET A 98 5.28 10.45 20.28
N LEU A 99 6.01 9.31 20.17
CA LEU A 99 7.06 8.67 21.01
C LEU A 99 7.88 7.62 20.20
N GLU A 100 9.11 7.31 20.62
CA GLU A 100 10.14 6.59 19.82
C GLU A 100 10.47 5.15 20.32
N ALA A 101 10.64 4.20 19.39
CA ALA A 101 11.38 2.94 19.58
C ALA A 101 11.92 2.42 18.22
N PHE A 102 13.19 2.02 18.15
CA PHE A 102 13.85 1.51 16.94
C PHE A 102 14.42 0.10 17.16
N GLY A 103 14.33 -0.76 16.14
CA GLY A 103 14.97 -2.09 16.09
C GLY A 103 15.54 -2.33 14.68
N LEU A 104 16.74 -2.92 14.61
CA LEU A 104 17.49 -3.12 13.36
C LEU A 104 17.41 -4.59 12.91
N GLU A 105 17.04 -4.82 11.64
CA GLU A 105 17.15 -6.10 10.94
C GLU A 105 17.73 -5.83 9.53
N LEU A 106 18.51 -6.75 8.96
CA LEU A 106 19.16 -6.59 7.64
C LEU A 106 18.50 -7.49 6.58
N ARG A 107 18.30 -6.96 5.37
CA ARG A 107 17.84 -7.69 4.17
C ARG A 107 18.56 -7.17 2.91
N SER A 108 18.50 -7.87 1.77
CA SER A 108 18.88 -7.31 0.46
C SER A 108 17.75 -7.48 -0.58
N LYS A 109 17.62 -6.50 -1.48
CA LYS A 109 16.79 -6.54 -2.70
C LYS A 109 17.68 -6.07 -3.88
N GLY A 110 17.54 -6.68 -5.07
CA GLY A 110 18.25 -6.27 -6.28
C GLY A 110 17.55 -5.07 -6.95
N GLY A 111 18.27 -3.98 -7.18
CA GLY A 111 17.73 -2.76 -7.79
C GLY A 111 17.69 -2.81 -9.32
N ALA A 112 16.69 -2.15 -9.92
CA ALA A 112 16.59 -1.94 -11.35
C ALA A 112 17.54 -0.82 -11.81
N ALA A 113 18.18 -1.00 -12.97
CA ALA A 113 19.08 0.00 -13.55
C ALA A 113 18.29 1.16 -14.18
N ILE A 114 18.65 2.40 -13.85
CA ILE A 114 18.10 3.60 -14.50
C ILE A 114 18.85 3.78 -15.83
N MET A 115 18.20 3.46 -16.95
CA MET A 115 18.72 3.75 -18.30
C MET A 115 18.33 5.17 -18.73
N ARG A 116 19.32 5.97 -19.14
CA ARG A 116 19.08 7.28 -19.77
C ARG A 116 19.04 7.09 -21.29
N VAL A 117 17.93 7.48 -21.93
CA VAL A 117 17.77 7.38 -23.38
C VAL A 117 18.47 8.57 -24.04
N ILE A 118 19.49 8.28 -24.85
CA ILE A 118 20.15 9.26 -25.72
C ILE A 118 19.46 9.21 -27.08
N GLY A 119 18.99 10.35 -27.56
CA GLY A 119 18.36 10.53 -28.86
C GLY A 119 19.33 10.30 -30.02
N PRO A 120 18.80 10.15 -31.25
CA PRO A 120 19.60 9.90 -32.45
C PRO A 120 20.58 11.04 -32.82
N ASP A 121 20.41 12.21 -32.22
CA ASP A 121 21.27 13.40 -32.32
C ASP A 121 22.35 13.47 -31.22
N GLY A 122 22.42 12.47 -30.34
CA GLY A 122 23.33 12.47 -29.20
C GLY A 122 22.87 13.33 -28.01
N ALA A 123 21.70 13.98 -28.12
CA ALA A 123 21.10 14.73 -27.02
C ALA A 123 20.32 13.78 -26.08
N ALA A 124 20.28 14.10 -24.79
CA ALA A 124 19.37 13.39 -23.88
C ALA A 124 17.92 13.68 -24.31
N VAL A 125 17.11 12.64 -24.48
CA VAL A 125 15.67 12.83 -24.69
C VAL A 125 15.11 13.52 -23.43
N PRO A 126 14.31 14.59 -23.56
CA PRO A 126 13.67 15.21 -22.39
C PRO A 126 12.94 14.14 -21.58
N ASP A 127 13.12 14.16 -20.26
CA ASP A 127 12.43 13.21 -19.39
C ASP A 127 10.92 13.32 -19.63
N ALA A 128 10.27 12.17 -19.85
CA ALA A 128 8.82 12.13 -19.98
C ALA A 128 8.18 12.79 -18.75
N PRO A 129 7.01 13.45 -18.90
CA PRO A 129 6.32 14.03 -17.76
C PRO A 129 6.12 12.95 -16.69
N PRO A 130 6.34 13.28 -15.40
CA PRO A 130 6.22 12.31 -14.32
C PRO A 130 4.83 11.68 -14.37
N GLN A 131 4.77 10.36 -14.18
CA GLN A 131 3.54 9.59 -14.18
C GLN A 131 3.21 9.14 -12.76
N PRO A 132 1.93 9.05 -12.39
CA PRO A 132 1.55 8.49 -11.11
C PRO A 132 2.01 7.03 -11.05
N SER A 133 2.48 6.58 -9.89
CA SER A 133 2.74 5.17 -9.64
C SER A 133 1.42 4.38 -9.54
N ASP A 134 1.50 3.05 -9.61
CA ASP A 134 0.34 2.17 -9.38
C ASP A 134 -0.34 2.52 -8.06
N VAL A 135 0.44 2.78 -7.01
CA VAL A 135 -0.08 3.11 -5.69
C VAL A 135 -0.95 4.37 -5.71
N HIS A 136 -0.57 5.44 -6.42
CA HIS A 136 -1.41 6.63 -6.53
C HIS A 136 -2.73 6.35 -7.28
N ARG A 137 -2.66 5.57 -8.36
CA ARG A 137 -3.87 5.17 -9.12
C ARG A 137 -4.79 4.33 -8.26
N TRP A 138 -4.25 3.37 -7.52
CA TRP A 138 -5.01 2.49 -6.65
C TRP A 138 -5.62 3.24 -5.48
N THR A 139 -4.92 4.20 -4.87
CA THR A 139 -5.52 5.09 -3.86
C THR A 139 -6.70 5.87 -4.45
N SER A 140 -6.56 6.41 -5.66
CA SER A 140 -7.65 7.14 -6.33
C SER A 140 -8.89 6.26 -6.60
N ILE A 141 -8.68 4.99 -6.95
CA ILE A 141 -9.78 4.02 -7.10
C ILE A 141 -10.41 3.71 -5.74
N ALA A 142 -9.57 3.44 -4.74
CA ALA A 142 -10.01 3.11 -3.38
C ALA A 142 -10.81 4.24 -2.71
N ASP A 143 -10.58 5.51 -3.08
CA ASP A 143 -11.40 6.63 -2.63
C ASP A 143 -12.87 6.55 -3.08
N THR A 144 -13.17 5.72 -4.09
CA THR A 144 -14.51 5.59 -4.67
C THR A 144 -15.09 4.16 -4.63
N ASP A 145 -14.29 3.17 -4.24
CA ASP A 145 -14.69 1.77 -4.14
C ASP A 145 -14.28 1.18 -2.79
N ASP A 146 -15.24 1.14 -1.86
CA ASP A 146 -15.04 0.66 -0.48
C ASP A 146 -14.50 -0.77 -0.43
N ARG A 147 -14.86 -1.64 -1.40
CA ARG A 147 -14.40 -3.05 -1.39
C ARG A 147 -12.93 -3.12 -1.72
N LEU A 148 -12.49 -2.38 -2.73
CA LEU A 148 -11.08 -2.31 -3.10
C LEU A 148 -10.26 -1.59 -2.03
N ALA A 149 -10.82 -0.55 -1.39
CA ALA A 149 -10.20 0.12 -0.25
C ALA A 149 -9.97 -0.85 0.93
N ASP A 150 -11.01 -1.59 1.32
CA ASP A 150 -10.93 -2.57 2.41
C ASP A 150 -9.93 -3.70 2.08
N ALA A 151 -9.89 -4.16 0.83
CA ALA A 151 -8.93 -5.18 0.41
C ALA A 151 -7.48 -4.72 0.64
N LEU A 152 -7.15 -3.47 0.34
CA LEU A 152 -5.84 -2.89 0.62
C LEU A 152 -5.57 -2.83 2.13
N VAL A 153 -6.51 -2.32 2.93
CA VAL A 153 -6.36 -2.24 4.40
C VAL A 153 -6.09 -3.62 5.00
N TYR A 154 -6.86 -4.63 4.61
CA TYR A 154 -6.69 -6.00 5.08
C TYR A 154 -5.33 -6.60 4.66
N LEU A 155 -4.90 -6.39 3.41
CA LEU A 155 -3.56 -6.80 2.99
C LEU A 155 -2.48 -6.07 3.80
N GLY A 156 -2.66 -4.79 4.14
CA GLY A 156 -1.73 -4.01 4.95
C GLY A 156 -1.52 -4.58 6.36
N ARG A 157 -2.56 -5.17 6.97
CA ARG A 157 -2.51 -5.80 8.31
C ARG A 157 -1.88 -7.18 8.33
N ARG A 158 -2.04 -7.95 7.25
CA ARG A 158 -1.34 -9.22 6.96
C ARG A 158 -1.68 -10.41 7.86
N GLU A 159 -2.61 -10.34 8.81
CA GLU A 159 -2.99 -11.52 9.60
C GLU A 159 -3.83 -12.51 8.79
N TRP A 160 -3.87 -13.80 9.18
CA TRP A 160 -4.65 -14.81 8.45
C TRP A 160 -6.13 -14.44 8.29
N PHE A 161 -6.72 -13.84 9.31
CA PHE A 161 -8.08 -13.32 9.25
C PHE A 161 -8.22 -12.22 8.19
N ASP A 162 -7.29 -11.26 8.17
CA ASP A 162 -7.31 -10.17 7.21
C ASP A 162 -7.07 -10.67 5.78
N LEU A 163 -6.15 -11.63 5.57
CA LEU A 163 -5.94 -12.24 4.25
C LEU A 163 -7.22 -12.92 3.73
N PHE A 164 -7.99 -13.57 4.60
CA PHE A 164 -9.29 -14.10 4.23
C PHE A 164 -10.29 -12.99 3.89
N LYS A 165 -10.36 -11.92 4.70
CA LYS A 165 -11.24 -10.78 4.45
C LYS A 165 -10.90 -10.03 3.17
N ALA A 166 -9.61 -9.86 2.85
CA ALA A 166 -9.16 -9.27 1.58
C ALA A 166 -9.66 -10.09 0.38
N ILE A 167 -9.60 -11.43 0.46
CA ILE A 167 -10.15 -12.31 -0.58
C ILE A 167 -11.67 -12.10 -0.73
N GLU A 168 -12.41 -12.04 0.38
CA GLU A 168 -13.86 -11.77 0.33
C GLU A 168 -14.18 -10.42 -0.31
N CYS A 169 -13.42 -9.36 -0.02
CA CYS A 169 -13.60 -8.05 -0.65
C CYS A 169 -13.44 -8.12 -2.17
N ILE A 170 -12.40 -8.80 -2.67
CA ILE A 170 -12.18 -8.95 -4.12
C ILE A 170 -13.24 -9.85 -4.77
N GLU A 171 -13.72 -10.87 -4.07
CA GLU A 171 -14.84 -11.70 -4.54
C GLU A 171 -16.11 -10.88 -4.69
N ASP A 172 -16.49 -10.12 -3.66
CA ASP A 172 -17.68 -9.28 -3.68
C ASP A 172 -17.59 -8.21 -4.76
N TRP A 173 -16.40 -7.64 -4.97
CA TRP A 173 -16.13 -6.68 -6.03
C TRP A 173 -16.31 -7.30 -7.43
N ALA A 174 -15.74 -8.49 -7.66
CA ALA A 174 -15.79 -9.16 -8.96
C ALA A 174 -17.15 -9.80 -9.29
N GLY A 175 -18.13 -9.78 -8.37
CA GLY A 175 -19.42 -10.44 -8.55
C GLY A 175 -19.41 -11.93 -8.15
N GLY A 176 -18.45 -12.33 -7.33
CA GLY A 176 -18.38 -13.61 -6.64
C GLY A 176 -17.17 -14.47 -7.02
N GLU A 177 -16.89 -15.45 -6.16
CA GLU A 177 -15.78 -16.40 -6.31
C GLU A 177 -15.77 -17.14 -7.66
N GLY A 178 -16.94 -17.48 -8.21
CA GLY A 178 -17.06 -18.14 -9.51
C GLY A 178 -16.52 -17.30 -10.67
N VAL A 179 -16.61 -15.97 -10.57
CA VAL A 179 -16.04 -15.04 -11.57
C VAL A 179 -14.52 -15.07 -11.48
N LEU A 180 -13.94 -15.00 -10.28
CA LEU A 180 -12.49 -15.06 -10.08
C LEU A 180 -11.88 -16.35 -10.64
N ILE A 181 -12.55 -17.50 -10.43
CA ILE A 181 -12.12 -18.78 -11.01
C ILE A 181 -12.21 -18.75 -12.53
N LYS A 182 -13.28 -18.18 -13.11
CA LYS A 182 -13.45 -18.07 -14.57
C LYS A 182 -12.39 -17.16 -15.21
N LEU A 183 -11.98 -16.11 -14.51
CA LEU A 183 -10.89 -15.22 -14.92
C LEU A 183 -9.50 -15.83 -14.73
N GLY A 184 -9.39 -16.99 -14.08
CA GLY A 184 -8.11 -17.63 -13.76
C GLY A 184 -7.31 -16.89 -12.68
N TRP A 185 -7.97 -16.08 -11.85
CA TRP A 185 -7.33 -15.34 -10.76
C TRP A 185 -7.27 -16.14 -9.47
N MET A 186 -8.12 -17.17 -9.35
CA MET A 186 -8.16 -18.07 -8.20
C MET A 186 -8.27 -19.53 -8.66
N ASP A 187 -7.50 -20.40 -8.02
CA ASP A 187 -7.57 -21.84 -8.26
C ASP A 187 -8.84 -22.46 -7.68
N ARG A 188 -9.31 -23.53 -8.35
CA ARG A 188 -10.52 -24.26 -7.92
C ARG A 188 -10.36 -24.94 -6.56
N ASP A 189 -9.13 -25.30 -6.18
CA ASP A 189 -8.84 -25.96 -4.91
C ASP A 189 -8.92 -25.00 -3.70
N LYS A 190 -8.84 -23.69 -3.97
CA LYS A 190 -8.93 -22.58 -3.03
C LYS A 190 -7.98 -22.77 -1.85
N ARG A 191 -6.79 -23.32 -2.09
CA ARG A 191 -5.87 -23.74 -1.01
C ARG A 191 -5.59 -22.60 -0.02
N VAL A 192 -5.29 -21.41 -0.53
CA VAL A 192 -5.02 -20.22 0.30
C VAL A 192 -6.25 -19.79 1.10
N LYS A 193 -7.39 -19.55 0.44
CA LYS A 193 -8.63 -19.12 1.09
C LYS A 193 -9.08 -20.10 2.18
N ARG A 194 -9.03 -21.41 1.90
CA ARG A 194 -9.40 -22.45 2.87
C ARG A 194 -8.43 -22.50 4.06
N THR A 195 -7.14 -22.32 3.80
CA THR A 195 -6.14 -22.23 4.87
C THR A 195 -6.42 -21.00 5.74
N ALA A 196 -6.60 -19.82 5.15
CA ALA A 196 -6.89 -18.60 5.90
C ALA A 196 -8.19 -18.71 6.72
N ASN A 197 -9.24 -19.29 6.15
CA ASN A 197 -10.49 -19.54 6.88
C ASN A 197 -10.31 -20.54 8.04
N SER A 198 -9.46 -21.55 7.90
CA SER A 198 -9.17 -22.49 9.01
C SER A 198 -8.54 -21.78 10.22
N PHE A 199 -7.66 -20.80 9.99
CA PHE A 199 -7.03 -20.01 11.06
C PHE A 199 -7.96 -18.94 11.66
N ARG A 200 -9.01 -18.53 10.93
CA ARG A 200 -10.08 -17.66 11.45
C ARG A 200 -10.94 -18.37 12.51
N HIS A 201 -11.16 -19.67 12.36
CA HIS A 201 -11.97 -20.45 13.31
C HIS A 201 -11.10 -21.00 14.45
N ARG A 202 -11.70 -21.16 15.64
CA ARG A 202 -11.01 -21.80 16.78
C ARG A 202 -10.52 -23.21 16.38
N ARG A 203 -9.41 -23.66 16.96
CA ARG A 203 -8.74 -24.96 16.68
C ARG A 203 -9.66 -26.19 16.75
N ASP A 204 -10.84 -26.07 17.36
CA ASP A 204 -11.83 -27.16 17.52
C ASP A 204 -13.00 -27.09 16.50
N GLY A 205 -12.91 -26.22 15.48
CA GLY A 205 -13.93 -26.08 14.44
C GLY A 205 -13.81 -27.14 13.34
N SER A 206 -14.89 -27.34 12.57
CA SER A 206 -14.95 -28.28 11.42
C SER A 206 -14.12 -27.86 10.21
N HIS A 207 -13.39 -26.75 10.28
CA HIS A 207 -12.63 -26.18 9.17
C HIS A 207 -11.15 -26.52 9.30
N SER A 208 -10.78 -27.76 9.00
CA SER A 208 -9.37 -28.12 8.89
C SER A 208 -8.74 -27.50 7.63
N PRO A 209 -7.49 -27.02 7.70
CA PRO A 209 -6.79 -26.56 6.51
C PRO A 209 -6.62 -27.71 5.50
N PRO A 210 -6.48 -27.40 4.20
CA PRO A 210 -6.04 -28.39 3.21
C PRO A 210 -4.64 -28.92 3.55
N SER A 211 -4.28 -30.09 3.02
CA SER A 211 -2.96 -30.70 3.19
C SER A 211 -2.21 -30.76 1.85
N PRO A 212 -1.04 -30.11 1.71
CA PRO A 212 -0.39 -29.24 2.70
C PRO A 212 -1.12 -27.88 2.81
N PRO A 213 -1.14 -27.26 4.01
CA PRO A 213 -1.68 -25.92 4.18
C PRO A 213 -0.84 -24.91 3.39
N ALA A 214 -1.45 -23.78 3.00
CA ALA A 214 -0.67 -22.66 2.48
C ALA A 214 0.22 -22.07 3.59
N THR A 215 1.43 -21.67 3.25
CA THR A 215 2.25 -20.85 4.16
C THR A 215 1.73 -19.43 4.19
N HIS A 216 2.09 -18.68 5.23
CA HIS A 216 1.71 -17.26 5.34
C HIS A 216 2.28 -16.42 4.19
N GLU A 217 3.52 -16.71 3.77
CA GLU A 217 4.15 -16.05 2.62
C GLU A 217 3.49 -16.41 1.29
N GLU A 218 3.07 -17.66 1.09
CA GLU A 218 2.26 -18.05 -0.06
C GLU A 218 0.94 -17.29 -0.09
N ALA A 219 0.26 -17.17 1.06
CA ALA A 219 -1.00 -16.47 1.17
C ALA A 219 -0.86 -14.98 0.89
N LEU A 220 0.16 -14.33 1.44
CA LEU A 220 0.47 -12.92 1.17
C LEU A 220 0.71 -12.65 -0.30
N ARG A 221 1.54 -13.47 -0.96
CA ARG A 221 1.83 -13.34 -2.39
C ARG A 221 0.57 -13.53 -3.24
N PHE A 222 -0.25 -14.53 -2.89
CA PHE A 222 -1.51 -14.77 -3.56
C PHE A 222 -2.48 -13.59 -3.44
N VAL A 223 -2.69 -13.06 -2.22
CA VAL A 223 -3.62 -11.95 -1.99
C VAL A 223 -3.11 -10.66 -2.65
N ALA A 224 -1.81 -10.39 -2.58
CA ALA A 224 -1.17 -9.27 -3.28
C ALA A 224 -1.40 -9.33 -4.80
N ASP A 225 -1.19 -10.50 -5.41
CA ASP A 225 -1.41 -10.71 -6.84
C ASP A 225 -2.90 -10.57 -7.22
N LEU A 226 -3.81 -11.08 -6.39
CA LEU A 226 -5.24 -10.98 -6.60
C LEU A 226 -5.73 -9.52 -6.53
N ILE A 227 -5.25 -8.75 -5.56
CA ILE A 227 -5.52 -7.32 -5.42
C ILE A 227 -4.99 -6.56 -6.64
N ARG A 228 -3.72 -6.79 -7.03
CA ARG A 228 -3.12 -6.14 -8.20
C ARG A 228 -3.97 -6.35 -9.46
N LYS A 229 -4.39 -7.59 -9.73
CA LYS A 229 -5.27 -7.92 -10.87
C LYS A 229 -6.63 -7.21 -10.79
N ALA A 230 -7.21 -7.09 -9.61
CA ALA A 230 -8.48 -6.40 -9.42
C ALA A 230 -8.35 -4.90 -9.73
N PHE A 231 -7.30 -4.24 -9.24
CA PHE A 231 -7.05 -2.83 -9.55
C PHE A 231 -6.71 -2.61 -11.04
N GLU A 232 -5.88 -3.46 -11.65
CA GLU A 232 -5.60 -3.41 -13.09
C GLU A 232 -6.89 -3.52 -13.93
N ALA A 233 -7.83 -4.39 -13.51
CA ALA A 233 -9.13 -4.48 -14.15
C ALA A 233 -10.01 -3.24 -13.88
N ALA A 234 -10.02 -2.69 -12.66
CA ALA A 234 -10.77 -1.47 -12.34
C ALA A 234 -10.30 -0.27 -13.18
N GLU A 235 -8.99 -0.12 -13.37
CA GLU A 235 -8.39 0.90 -14.24
C GLU A 235 -8.88 0.76 -15.69
N ALA A 236 -8.89 -0.47 -16.22
CA ALA A 236 -9.33 -0.74 -17.59
C ALA A 236 -10.82 -0.40 -17.83
N HIS A 237 -11.66 -0.46 -16.80
CA HIS A 237 -13.08 -0.06 -16.91
C HIS A 237 -13.30 1.44 -16.68
N SER A 238 -12.34 2.13 -16.07
CA SER A 238 -12.41 3.57 -15.77
C SER A 238 -11.96 4.46 -16.95
N HIS A 239 -11.31 3.88 -17.95
CA HIS A 239 -10.88 4.55 -19.18
C HIS A 239 -11.68 4.03 -20.39
N PRO A 240 -12.78 4.72 -20.79
CA PRO A 240 -13.49 4.43 -22.04
C PRO A 240 -12.74 4.88 -23.30
#